data_AF-X1FQD7-F1
#
_entry.id   AF-X1FQD7-F1
#
_cell.length_a   1.000
_cell.length_b   1.000
_cell.length_c   1.000
_cell.angle_alpha   90.00
_cell.angle_beta   90.00
_cell.angle_gamma   90.00
#
_symmetry.space_group_name_H-M   'P 1'
#
loop_
_entity.id
_entity.type
_entity.pdbx_description
1 polymer ?
#
loop_
_entity_poly.entity_id
_entity_poly.type
_entity_poly.pdbx_seq_one_letter_code
_entity_poly.pdbx_strand_id
1 'polypeptide(L)'
;MNSLPENEIIDLLANLVKAKSVNPPGREEVAARVLEDFFRRKGSEVRLDYISKGRPNVLCKVKGSGSGKSILLTSHLDVVPA
;
A
#
# COMPACT_ATOMS: atom_id res chain seq x y z
N MET A 1 -14.82 -7.19 -12.84
CA MET A 1 -13.83 -6.32 -12.18
C MET A 1 -13.71 -5.08 -13.04
N ASN A 2 -14.08 -3.92 -12.54
CA ASN A 2 -13.89 -2.69 -13.32
C ASN A 2 -12.41 -2.34 -13.27
N SER A 3 -11.80 -2.09 -14.43
CA SER A 3 -10.45 -1.57 -14.50
C SER A 3 -10.37 -0.21 -13.82
N LEU A 4 -9.25 0.07 -13.15
CA LEU A 4 -8.97 1.42 -12.69
C LEU A 4 -8.69 2.30 -13.92
N PRO A 5 -9.21 3.54 -13.97
CA PRO A 5 -8.81 4.52 -14.97
C PRO A 5 -7.30 4.73 -14.95
N GLU A 6 -6.68 4.91 -16.12
CA GLU A 6 -5.22 5.07 -16.25
C GLU A 6 -4.69 6.23 -15.42
N ASN A 7 -5.39 7.37 -15.42
CA ASN A 7 -5.04 8.52 -14.61
C ASN A 7 -5.02 8.21 -13.10
N GLU A 8 -5.95 7.37 -12.62
CA GLU A 8 -5.97 6.98 -11.21
C GLU A 8 -4.75 6.13 -10.83
N ILE A 9 -4.29 5.25 -11.75
CA ILE A 9 -3.08 4.45 -11.56
C ILE A 9 -1.85 5.36 -11.53
N ILE A 10 -1.75 6.30 -12.47
CA ILE A 10 -0.65 7.27 -12.55
C ILE A 10 -0.62 8.15 -11.30
N ASP A 11 -1.77 8.62 -10.83
CA ASP A 11 -1.87 9.45 -9.61
C ASP A 11 -1.44 8.68 -8.37
N LEU A 12 -1.87 7.41 -8.22
CA LEU A 12 -1.42 6.55 -7.14
C LEU A 12 0.11 6.36 -7.17
N LEU A 13 0.66 6.03 -8.35
CA LEU A 13 2.10 5.86 -8.52
C LEU A 13 2.86 7.14 -8.17
N ALA A 14 2.44 8.29 -8.71
CA ALA A 14 3.08 9.56 -8.44
C ALA A 14 3.04 9.93 -6.95
N ASN A 15 1.93 9.65 -6.26
CA ASN A 15 1.81 9.87 -4.82
C ASN A 15 2.73 8.95 -4.00
N LEU A 16 2.87 7.68 -4.41
CA LEU A 16 3.83 6.76 -3.80
C LEU A 16 5.28 7.21 -4.00
N VAL A 17 5.65 7.65 -5.21
CA VAL A 17 7.02 8.15 -5.49
C VAL A 17 7.32 9.43 -4.70
N LYS A 18 6.34 10.33 -4.52
CA LYS A 18 6.51 11.55 -3.70
C LYS A 18 6.65 11.26 -2.21
N ALA A 19 6.11 10.13 -1.73
CA ALA A 19 6.17 9.74 -0.34
C ALA A 19 7.59 9.23 0.00
N LYS A 20 8.41 10.09 0.65
CA LYS A 20 9.81 9.81 0.95
C LYS A 20 10.00 8.67 1.97
N SER A 21 10.02 7.43 1.49
CA SER A 21 10.16 6.18 2.25
C SER A 21 11.59 5.62 2.29
N VAL A 22 12.62 6.46 2.11
CA VAL A 22 14.03 6.04 2.04
C VAL A 22 14.45 5.30 3.31
N ASN A 23 15.15 4.18 3.12
CA ASN A 23 15.71 3.34 4.17
C ASN A 23 17.22 3.13 3.91
N PRO A 24 18.12 3.50 4.86
CA PRO A 24 17.89 4.18 6.14
C PRO A 24 17.37 5.63 5.99
N PRO A 25 16.62 6.20 6.97
CA PRO A 25 16.40 5.69 8.33
C PRO A 25 15.15 4.80 8.52
N GLY A 26 14.36 4.53 7.48
CA GLY A 26 13.13 3.73 7.58
C GLY A 26 11.95 4.58 8.05
N ARG A 27 11.30 5.24 7.08
CA ARG A 27 10.13 6.12 7.28
C ARG A 27 8.99 5.72 6.34
N GLU A 28 8.78 4.42 6.20
CA GLU A 28 7.82 3.83 5.26
C GLU A 28 6.38 4.25 5.54
N GLU A 29 6.07 4.74 6.76
CA GLU A 29 4.73 5.18 7.14
C GLU A 29 4.12 6.19 6.16
N VAL A 30 4.90 7.11 5.59
CA VAL A 30 4.34 8.08 4.62
C VAL A 30 3.81 7.40 3.36
N ALA A 31 4.49 6.37 2.86
CA ALA A 31 4.02 5.58 1.72
C ALA A 31 2.89 4.64 2.12
N ALA A 32 2.93 4.09 3.34
CA ALA A 32 1.89 3.24 3.89
C ALA A 32 0.54 3.97 4.00
N ARG A 33 0.55 5.25 4.41
CA ARG A 33 -0.66 6.08 4.47
C ARG A 33 -1.29 6.34 3.10
N VAL A 34 -0.47 6.52 2.05
CA VAL A 34 -0.97 6.65 0.67
C VAL A 34 -1.77 5.41 0.27
N LEU A 35 -1.25 4.21 0.56
CA LEU A 35 -1.96 2.96 0.30
C LEU A 35 -3.19 2.76 1.18
N GLU A 36 -3.09 3.09 2.48
CA GLU A 36 -4.22 3.00 3.41
C GLU A 36 -5.40 3.82 2.92
N ASP A 37 -5.17 5.08 2.53
CA ASP A 37 -6.19 5.96 1.99
C ASP A 37 -6.75 5.45 0.67
N PHE A 38 -5.88 4.99 -0.24
CA PHE A 38 -6.31 4.45 -1.53
C PHE A 38 -7.24 3.24 -1.35
N PHE A 39 -6.82 2.24 -0.59
CA PHE A 39 -7.59 1.01 -0.40
C PHE A 39 -8.89 1.25 0.41
N ARG A 40 -8.87 2.14 1.41
CA ARG A 40 -10.09 2.53 2.14
C ARG A 40 -11.11 3.20 1.24
N ARG A 41 -10.68 4.11 0.35
CA ARG A 41 -11.58 4.73 -0.66
C ARG A 41 -12.19 3.71 -1.61
N LYS A 42 -11.51 2.58 -1.84
CA LYS A 42 -12.02 1.44 -2.62
C LYS A 42 -12.87 0.46 -1.79
N GLY A 43 -13.14 0.77 -0.52
CA GLY A 43 -13.98 -0.04 0.36
C GLY A 43 -13.29 -1.31 0.90
N SER A 44 -11.96 -1.39 0.82
CA SER A 44 -11.21 -2.54 1.35
C SER A 44 -10.93 -2.39 2.84
N GLU A 45 -10.84 -3.53 3.53
CA GLU A 45 -10.35 -3.59 4.92
C GLU A 45 -8.83 -3.45 4.92
N VAL A 46 -8.32 -2.41 5.61
CA VAL A 46 -6.89 -2.09 5.67
C VAL A 46 -6.45 -1.86 7.10
N ARG A 47 -5.34 -2.50 7.49
CA ARG A 47 -4.66 -2.30 8.76
C ARG A 47 -3.19 -1.98 8.53
N LEU A 48 -2.67 -1.02 9.31
CA LEU A 48 -1.24 -0.80 9.46
C LEU A 48 -0.70 -1.64 10.60
N ASP A 49 0.32 -2.43 10.35
CA ASP A 49 0.96 -3.31 11.33
C ASP A 49 2.39 -2.84 11.60
N TYR A 50 2.60 -2.19 12.73
CA TYR A 50 3.86 -1.51 13.05
C TYR A 50 4.89 -2.48 13.61
N ILE A 51 6.00 -2.65 12.87
CA ILE A 51 7.17 -3.40 13.33
C ILE A 51 8.06 -2.51 14.21
N SER A 52 8.10 -1.21 13.92
CA SER A 52 8.74 -0.18 14.75
C SER A 52 8.12 1.19 14.46
N LYS A 53 8.49 2.22 15.24
CA LYS A 53 7.97 3.59 15.05
C LYS A 53 8.26 4.08 13.63
N GLY A 54 7.22 4.43 12.88
CA GLY A 54 7.34 4.93 11.51
C GLY A 54 7.50 3.87 10.43
N ARG A 55 7.48 2.57 10.77
CA ARG A 55 7.72 1.45 9.85
C ARG A 55 6.60 0.39 9.88
N PRO A 56 5.39 0.70 9.38
CA PRO A 56 4.31 -0.27 9.29
C PRO A 56 4.36 -1.11 8.00
N ASN A 57 3.88 -2.34 8.09
CA ASN A 57 3.36 -3.08 6.94
C ASN A 57 1.92 -2.63 6.64
N VAL A 58 1.50 -2.69 5.38
CA VAL A 58 0.11 -2.46 4.96
C VAL A 58 -0.55 -3.80 4.68
N LEU A 59 -1.53 -4.17 5.49
CA LEU A 59 -2.34 -5.38 5.30
C LEU A 59 -3.69 -4.98 4.71
N CYS A 60 -3.93 -5.32 3.46
CA CYS A 60 -5.20 -5.11 2.77
C CYS A 60 -5.83 -6.46 2.41
N LYS A 61 -7.12 -6.63 2.71
CA LYS A 61 -7.86 -7.85 2.38
C LYS A 61 -9.05 -7.53 1.48
N VAL A 62 -9.04 -8.15 0.29
CA VAL A 62 -10.20 -8.18 -0.61
C VAL A 62 -10.85 -9.56 -0.51
N LYS A 63 -12.10 -9.61 -0.03
CA LYS A 63 -12.83 -10.88 0.10
C LYS A 63 -13.27 -11.37 -1.29
N GLY A 64 -12.89 -12.61 -1.61
CA GLY A 64 -13.47 -13.33 -2.74
C GLY A 64 -14.90 -13.78 -2.45
N SER A 65 -15.62 -14.22 -3.49
CA SER A 65 -17.00 -14.70 -3.40
C SER A 65 -17.16 -16.20 -3.09
N GLY A 66 -16.05 -16.93 -2.93
CA GLY A 66 -16.06 -18.39 -2.77
C GLY A 66 -15.12 -18.89 -1.67
N SER A 67 -15.06 -20.22 -1.52
CA SER A 67 -14.27 -20.93 -0.50
C SER A 67 -12.91 -21.45 -0.99
N GLY A 68 -12.43 -20.94 -2.13
CA GLY A 68 -11.16 -21.34 -2.74
C GLY A 68 -9.92 -20.90 -1.96
N LYS A 69 -8.74 -21.25 -2.48
CA LYS A 69 -7.45 -20.83 -1.92
C LYS A 69 -7.30 -19.30 -2.00
N SER A 70 -6.61 -18.73 -1.02
CA SER A 70 -6.25 -17.31 -1.03
C SER A 70 -4.96 -17.07 -1.83
N ILE A 71 -4.86 -15.90 -2.46
CA ILE A 71 -3.64 -15.41 -3.11
C ILE A 71 -3.05 -14.29 -2.25
N LEU A 72 -1.75 -14.35 -1.99
CA LEU A 72 -1.01 -13.27 -1.36
C LEU A 72 -0.21 -12.51 -2.42
N LEU A 73 -0.48 -11.21 -2.55
CA LEU A 73 0.34 -10.29 -3.32
C LEU A 73 1.19 -9.49 -2.33
N THR A 74 2.51 -9.53 -2.51
CA THR A 74 3.46 -8.91 -1.59
C THR A 74 4.44 -8.01 -2.34
N SER A 75 4.81 -6.90 -1.71
CA SER A 75 5.81 -5.93 -2.15
C SER A 75 6.42 -5.25 -0.92
N HIS A 76 7.41 -4.38 -1.13
CA HIS A 76 7.96 -3.53 -0.08
C HIS A 76 7.73 -2.04 -0.44
N LEU A 77 7.81 -1.18 0.58
CA LEU A 77 7.54 0.27 0.45
C LEU A 77 8.81 1.13 0.45
N ASP A 78 9.89 0.61 1.02
CA ASP A 78 11.13 1.32 1.15
C ASP A 78 11.93 1.33 -0.15
N VAL A 79 12.73 2.39 -0.28
CA VAL A 79 13.69 2.56 -1.37
C VAL A 79 15.06 2.91 -0.79
N VAL A 80 16.11 2.70 -1.57
CA VAL A 80 17.46 3.15 -1.22
C VAL A 80 17.66 4.64 -1.54
N PRO A 81 18.68 5.31 -0.97
CA PRO A 81 19.05 6.66 -1.38
C PRO A 81 19.32 6.75 -2.89
N ALA A 82 18.98 7.90 -3.47
CA ALA A 82 19.26 8.23 -4.86
C ALA A 82 20.73 8.59 -5.10
#